data_AF-A0A954W596-F1
#
_entry.id   AF-A0A954W596-F1
#
_cell.length_a   1.000
_cell.length_b   1.000
_cell.length_c   1.000
_cell.angle_alpha   90.00
_cell.angle_beta   90.00
_cell.angle_gamma   90.00
#
_symmetry.space_group_name_H-M   'P 1'
#
loop_
_entity.id
_entity.type
_entity.pdbx_description
1 polymer ?
#
loop_
_entity_poly.entity_id
_entity_poly.type
_entity_poly.pdbx_seq_one_letter_code
_entity_poly.pdbx_strand_id
1 'polypeptide(L)'
;GVWAAASAWVGISDLKAWHEKHAATRYGQMMRACCGGAPGDSEAVDREYRERSPLTHLKNAVNLPLDISAGIHDGHTGSVPIWHSLAAFNVIAEAGNQPSISPQAMQELSRPEGRLSRPQASDREVDASFGREIYLRRMAGPARVTIFEGGHERIDSATLAWLERHVKKVGQ
;
A
#
# COMPACT_ATOMS: atom_id res chain seq x y z
N GLY A 1 -9.57 -13.01 15.69
CA GLY A 1 -9.89 -12.37 14.39
C GLY A 1 -10.12 -13.42 13.31
N VAL A 2 -10.79 -13.08 12.20
CA VAL A 2 -11.09 -14.01 11.08
C VAL A 2 -9.84 -14.36 10.26
N TRP A 3 -8.91 -13.42 10.12
CA TRP A 3 -7.67 -13.58 9.34
C TRP A 3 -6.48 -13.91 10.24
N ALA A 4 -5.56 -14.75 9.75
CA ALA A 4 -4.25 -15.01 10.37
C ALA A 4 -3.23 -13.93 9.98
N ALA A 5 -3.27 -13.55 8.70
CA ALA A 5 -2.51 -12.48 8.08
C ALA A 5 -3.16 -12.08 6.75
N ALA A 6 -2.71 -10.99 6.15
CA ALA A 6 -3.04 -10.61 4.78
C ALA A 6 -1.79 -10.05 4.07
N SER A 7 -1.73 -10.20 2.74
CA SER A 7 -0.69 -9.61 1.90
C SER A 7 -1.34 -8.88 0.72
N ALA A 8 -0.95 -7.63 0.50
CA ALA A 8 -1.48 -6.72 -0.51
C ALA A 8 -0.34 -6.18 -1.37
N TRP A 9 -0.52 -6.26 -2.69
CA TRP A 9 0.49 -5.85 -3.67
C TRP A 9 -0.10 -4.81 -4.61
N VAL A 10 0.66 -3.75 -4.89
CA VAL A 10 0.34 -2.69 -5.88
C VAL A 10 -1.09 -2.15 -5.76
N GLY A 11 -1.56 -2.02 -4.51
CA GLY A 11 -2.96 -1.76 -4.18
C GLY A 11 -3.36 -0.29 -4.22
N ILE A 12 -4.58 -0.02 -4.67
CA ILE A 12 -5.22 1.30 -4.57
C ILE A 12 -5.83 1.43 -3.17
N SER A 13 -5.38 2.43 -2.40
CA SER A 13 -5.85 2.66 -1.03
C SER A 13 -6.83 3.83 -0.89
N ASP A 14 -6.83 4.75 -1.85
CA ASP A 14 -7.67 5.95 -1.89
C ASP A 14 -8.37 6.03 -3.24
N LEU A 15 -9.68 5.79 -3.25
CA LEU A 15 -10.46 5.77 -4.48
C LEU A 15 -10.74 7.17 -5.03
N LYS A 16 -10.76 8.20 -4.18
CA LYS A 16 -10.93 9.58 -4.64
C LYS A 16 -9.70 10.01 -5.41
N ALA A 17 -8.51 9.83 -4.82
CA ALA A 17 -7.26 10.17 -5.48
C ALA A 17 -7.02 9.31 -6.73
N TRP A 18 -7.45 8.04 -6.70
CA TRP A 18 -7.44 7.18 -7.89
C TRP A 18 -8.32 7.74 -9.02
N HIS A 19 -9.55 8.16 -8.71
CA HIS A 19 -10.40 8.82 -9.70
C HIS A 19 -9.76 10.12 -10.21
N GLU A 20 -9.21 10.97 -9.33
CA GLU A 20 -8.58 12.24 -9.73
C GLU A 20 -7.45 12.03 -10.75
N LYS A 21 -6.55 11.06 -10.50
CA LYS A 21 -5.48 10.72 -11.45
C LYS A 21 -6.02 10.20 -12.78
N HIS A 22 -7.15 9.50 -12.76
CA HIS A 22 -7.69 8.76 -13.90
C HIS A 22 -9.01 9.30 -14.44
N ALA A 23 -9.39 10.53 -14.12
CA ALA A 23 -10.72 11.08 -14.35
C ALA A 23 -11.17 10.97 -15.82
N ALA A 24 -10.23 11.21 -16.75
CA ALA A 24 -10.43 11.18 -18.20
C ALA A 24 -10.23 9.79 -18.84
N THR A 25 -9.88 8.77 -18.06
CA THR A 25 -9.58 7.41 -18.56
C THR A 25 -10.70 6.42 -18.23
N ARG A 26 -10.57 5.19 -18.72
CA ARG A 26 -11.50 4.09 -18.39
C ARG A 26 -11.61 3.85 -16.89
N TYR A 27 -10.53 4.02 -16.12
CA TYR A 27 -10.60 3.83 -14.66
C TYR A 27 -11.44 4.91 -13.98
N GLY A 28 -11.40 6.17 -14.45
CA GLY A 28 -12.31 7.21 -13.97
C GLY A 28 -13.77 6.89 -14.27
N GLN A 29 -14.06 6.35 -15.47
CA GLN A 29 -15.42 5.90 -15.82
C GLN A 29 -15.90 4.78 -14.90
N MET A 30 -15.06 3.78 -14.62
CA MET A 30 -15.38 2.71 -13.67
C MET A 30 -15.65 3.26 -12.27
N MET A 31 -14.84 4.21 -11.80
CA MET A 31 -15.04 4.80 -10.48
C MET A 31 -16.38 5.53 -10.38
N ARG A 32 -16.76 6.29 -11.40
CA ARG A 32 -18.08 6.94 -11.45
C ARG A 32 -19.22 5.93 -11.47
N ALA A 33 -19.07 4.83 -12.21
CA ALA A 33 -20.06 3.76 -12.21
C ALA A 33 -20.20 3.07 -10.86
N CYS A 34 -19.09 2.85 -10.14
CA CYS A 34 -19.07 2.22 -8.83
C CYS A 34 -19.60 3.13 -7.70
N CYS A 35 -19.33 4.43 -7.78
CA CYS A 35 -19.63 5.40 -6.72
C CYS A 35 -20.84 6.29 -7.01
N GLY A 36 -21.48 6.14 -8.18
CA GLY A 36 -22.66 6.91 -8.58
C GLY A 36 -22.38 8.34 -9.08
N GLY A 37 -21.11 8.72 -9.24
CA GLY A 37 -20.69 10.05 -9.68
C GLY A 37 -19.18 10.28 -9.53
N ALA A 38 -18.72 11.46 -9.93
CA ALA A 38 -17.37 11.93 -9.63
C ALA A 38 -17.27 12.42 -8.18
N PRO A 39 -16.09 12.35 -7.54
CA PRO A 39 -15.88 12.98 -6.23
C PRO A 39 -16.29 14.45 -6.27
N GLY A 40 -17.06 14.89 -5.28
CA GLY A 40 -17.62 16.24 -5.17
C GLY A 40 -19.00 16.44 -5.81
N ASP A 41 -19.54 15.47 -6.56
CA ASP A 41 -20.87 15.61 -7.18
C ASP A 41 -22.01 15.68 -6.14
N SER A 42 -21.87 14.96 -5.01
CA SER A 42 -22.77 15.05 -3.86
C SER A 42 -22.14 14.41 -2.62
N GLU A 43 -22.67 14.72 -1.43
CA GLU A 43 -22.28 14.06 -0.17
C GLU A 43 -22.46 12.54 -0.21
N ALA A 44 -23.49 12.06 -0.93
CA ALA A 44 -23.75 10.63 -1.08
C ALA A 44 -22.64 9.96 -1.92
N VAL A 45 -22.19 10.61 -3.00
CA VAL A 45 -21.09 10.12 -3.84
C VAL A 45 -19.77 10.17 -3.07
N ASP A 46 -19.48 11.26 -2.37
CA ASP A 46 -18.26 11.38 -1.56
C ASP A 46 -18.21 10.32 -0.45
N ARG A 47 -19.36 9.97 0.14
CA ARG A 47 -19.46 8.86 1.08
C ARG A 47 -19.08 7.52 0.43
N GLU A 48 -19.52 7.23 -0.79
CA GLU A 48 -19.14 6.00 -1.50
C GLU A 48 -17.62 5.92 -1.71
N TYR A 49 -16.97 7.00 -2.16
CA TYR A 49 -15.51 7.04 -2.30
C TYR A 49 -14.81 6.80 -0.96
N ARG A 50 -15.26 7.47 0.11
CA ARG A 50 -14.68 7.31 1.45
C ARG A 50 -14.85 5.89 1.96
N GLU A 51 -16.07 5.35 1.96
CA GLU A 51 -16.38 4.08 2.62
C GLU A 51 -15.79 2.87 1.87
N ARG A 52 -15.53 3.00 0.58
CA ARG A 52 -14.87 1.95 -0.21
C ARG A 52 -13.35 2.06 -0.22
N SER A 53 -12.77 3.20 0.18
CA SER A 53 -11.33 3.37 0.26
C SER A 53 -10.73 2.59 1.43
N PRO A 54 -9.75 1.70 1.20
CA PRO A 54 -9.05 1.00 2.28
C PRO A 54 -8.53 1.92 3.39
N LEU A 55 -8.04 3.12 3.06
CA LEU A 55 -7.56 4.10 4.06
C LEU A 55 -8.57 4.37 5.19
N THR A 56 -9.87 4.32 4.92
CA THR A 56 -10.92 4.56 5.93
C THR A 56 -10.94 3.51 7.03
N HIS A 57 -10.51 2.28 6.72
CA HIS A 57 -10.69 1.11 7.59
C HIS A 57 -9.39 0.58 8.17
N LEU A 58 -8.25 0.86 7.54
CA LEU A 58 -6.95 0.27 7.89
C LEU A 58 -6.47 0.59 9.32
N LYS A 59 -6.97 1.66 9.94
CA LYS A 59 -6.74 1.95 11.37
C LYS A 59 -7.19 0.82 12.31
N ASN A 60 -8.10 -0.04 11.85
CA ASN A 60 -8.57 -1.19 12.61
C ASN A 60 -7.67 -2.44 12.46
N ALA A 61 -6.64 -2.39 11.61
CA ALA A 61 -5.77 -3.51 11.28
C ALA A 61 -4.46 -3.54 12.10
N VAL A 62 -4.31 -2.70 13.14
CA VAL A 62 -3.07 -2.54 13.93
C VAL A 62 -2.51 -3.84 14.52
N ASN A 63 -3.36 -4.84 14.77
CA ASN A 63 -2.98 -6.13 15.34
C ASN A 63 -2.98 -7.28 14.32
N LEU A 64 -3.31 -7.02 13.05
CA LEU A 64 -3.28 -8.01 11.99
C LEU A 64 -1.89 -7.97 11.33
N PRO A 65 -1.17 -9.11 11.24
CA PRO A 65 -0.02 -9.18 10.36
C PRO A 65 -0.42 -8.85 8.93
N LEU A 66 0.15 -7.77 8.42
CA LEU A 66 -0.15 -7.24 7.09
C LEU A 66 1.14 -6.97 6.33
N ASP A 67 1.26 -7.56 5.16
CA ASP A 67 2.34 -7.28 4.23
C ASP A 67 1.83 -6.39 3.09
N ILE A 68 2.42 -5.21 2.93
CA ILE A 68 2.09 -4.27 1.86
C ILE A 68 3.32 -4.14 0.97
N SER A 69 3.17 -4.34 -0.33
CA SER A 69 4.29 -4.26 -1.27
C SER A 69 3.92 -3.52 -2.54
N ALA A 70 4.86 -2.74 -3.10
CA ALA A 70 4.69 -2.12 -4.42
C ALA A 70 6.03 -1.96 -5.13
N GLY A 71 6.03 -2.11 -6.45
CA GLY A 71 7.19 -1.81 -7.28
C GLY A 71 7.38 -0.31 -7.42
N ILE A 72 8.62 0.17 -7.29
CA ILE A 72 8.97 1.60 -7.35
C ILE A 72 8.49 2.27 -8.66
N HIS A 73 8.40 1.53 -9.77
CA HIS A 73 8.05 2.04 -11.09
C HIS A 73 6.55 2.05 -11.41
N ASP A 74 5.70 1.43 -10.59
CA ASP A 74 4.27 1.24 -10.91
C ASP A 74 3.55 2.56 -11.20
N GLY A 75 3.74 3.61 -10.40
CA GLY A 75 3.08 4.91 -10.62
C GLY A 75 3.49 5.65 -11.90
N HIS A 76 4.56 5.20 -12.55
CA HIS A 76 5.26 5.87 -13.66
C HIS A 76 5.09 5.11 -14.97
N THR A 77 5.37 3.79 -14.97
CA THR A 77 5.22 2.92 -16.13
C THR A 77 4.04 1.96 -16.00
N GLY A 78 3.56 1.73 -14.78
CA GLY A 78 2.34 1.00 -14.46
C GLY A 78 1.15 1.92 -14.19
N SER A 79 0.24 1.43 -13.35
CA SER A 79 -1.04 2.10 -13.09
C SER A 79 -1.08 2.83 -11.76
N VAL A 80 -0.54 2.24 -10.69
CA VAL A 80 -0.84 2.66 -9.32
C VAL A 80 0.35 3.38 -8.69
N PRO A 81 0.22 4.68 -8.35
CA PRO A 81 1.26 5.38 -7.60
C PRO A 81 1.58 4.71 -6.26
N ILE A 82 2.86 4.48 -6.00
CA ILE A 82 3.31 3.79 -4.78
C ILE A 82 2.89 4.50 -3.49
N TRP A 83 2.59 5.80 -3.54
CA TRP A 83 2.11 6.55 -2.39
C TRP A 83 0.84 5.92 -1.80
N HIS A 84 0.02 5.21 -2.59
CA HIS A 84 -1.13 4.47 -2.07
C HIS A 84 -0.71 3.41 -1.03
N SER A 85 0.36 2.67 -1.31
CA SER A 85 0.91 1.66 -0.39
C SER A 85 1.55 2.30 0.84
N LEU A 86 2.27 3.42 0.66
CA LEU A 86 2.89 4.16 1.76
C LEU A 86 1.85 4.80 2.69
N ALA A 87 0.78 5.39 2.13
CA ALA A 87 -0.33 5.97 2.91
C ALA A 87 -1.11 4.88 3.66
N ALA A 88 -1.35 3.72 3.02
CA ALA A 88 -1.97 2.57 3.68
C ALA A 88 -1.17 2.11 4.91
N PHE A 89 0.15 2.02 4.77
CA PHE A 89 1.03 1.72 5.90
C PHE A 89 0.99 2.80 6.99
N ASN A 90 1.06 4.08 6.62
CA ASN A 90 1.04 5.18 7.58
C ASN A 90 -0.23 5.21 8.44
N VAL A 91 -1.40 4.96 7.85
CA VAL A 91 -2.67 4.88 8.61
C VAL A 91 -2.60 3.80 9.71
N ILE A 92 -1.99 2.65 9.41
CA ILE A 92 -1.81 1.56 10.38
C ILE A 92 -0.78 1.96 11.44
N ALA A 93 0.35 2.52 11.02
CA ALA A 93 1.42 2.95 11.91
C ALA A 93 0.92 3.99 12.92
N GLU A 94 0.24 5.03 12.44
CA GLU A 94 -0.31 6.10 13.26
C GLU A 94 -1.36 5.59 14.25
N ALA A 95 -2.29 4.74 13.79
CA ALA A 95 -3.29 4.14 14.67
C ALA A 95 -2.67 3.24 15.76
N GLY A 96 -1.50 2.63 15.48
CA GLY A 96 -0.73 1.81 16.41
C GLY A 96 0.29 2.58 17.26
N ASN A 97 0.34 3.92 17.17
CA ASN A 97 1.40 4.76 17.76
C ASN A 97 2.83 4.29 17.40
N GLN A 98 3.01 3.84 16.16
CA GLN A 98 4.30 3.41 15.59
C GLN A 98 4.87 4.48 14.65
N PRO A 99 6.18 4.47 14.39
CA PRO A 99 6.79 5.38 13.42
C PRO A 99 6.19 5.24 12.02
N SER A 100 5.67 6.34 11.46
CA SER A 100 5.20 6.42 10.09
C SER A 100 6.31 6.86 9.14
N ILE A 101 6.09 6.69 7.83
CA ILE A 101 6.96 7.19 6.77
C ILE A 101 6.74 8.68 6.64
N SER A 102 7.83 9.46 6.66
CA SER A 102 7.72 10.91 6.57
C SER A 102 7.19 11.37 5.20
N PRO A 103 6.50 12.52 5.14
CA PRO A 103 6.06 13.10 3.87
C PRO A 103 7.22 13.31 2.88
N GLN A 104 8.41 13.71 3.38
CA GLN A 104 9.61 13.85 2.56
C GLN A 104 10.01 12.52 1.91
N ALA A 105 10.07 11.43 2.68
CA ALA A 105 10.44 10.12 2.15
C ALA A 105 9.41 9.64 1.12
N MET A 106 8.11 9.83 1.37
CA MET A 106 7.06 9.51 0.39
C MET A 106 7.24 10.32 -0.91
N GLN A 107 7.57 11.61 -0.80
CA GLN A 107 7.81 12.46 -1.97
C GLN A 107 9.05 12.04 -2.75
N GLU A 108 10.15 11.71 -2.06
CA GLU A 108 11.40 11.24 -2.68
C GLU A 108 11.18 9.92 -3.45
N LEU A 109 10.49 8.96 -2.83
CA LEU A 109 10.18 7.67 -3.45
C LEU A 109 9.19 7.78 -4.62
N SER A 110 8.28 8.77 -4.60
CA SER A 110 7.28 8.95 -5.67
C SER A 110 7.83 9.66 -6.92
N ARG A 111 9.13 9.96 -6.95
CA ARG A 111 9.81 10.48 -8.16
C ARG A 111 10.21 9.32 -9.07
N PRO A 112 10.36 9.53 -10.38
CA PRO A 112 10.82 8.49 -11.31
C PRO A 112 12.14 7.81 -10.89
N GLU A 113 13.07 8.56 -10.27
CA GLU A 113 14.34 8.00 -9.77
C GLU A 113 14.17 7.20 -8.47
N GLY A 114 13.10 7.50 -7.72
CA GLY A 114 12.62 6.73 -6.57
C GLY A 114 13.58 6.56 -5.39
N ARG A 115 14.63 7.38 -5.24
CA ARG A 115 15.66 7.17 -4.19
C ARG A 115 15.49 8.07 -2.98
N LEU A 116 15.63 7.48 -1.79
CA LEU A 116 15.73 8.20 -0.52
C LEU A 116 17.07 8.92 -0.40
N SER A 117 17.04 10.17 0.09
CA SER A 117 18.25 10.94 0.40
C SER A 117 19.01 10.38 1.61
N ARG A 118 18.28 9.77 2.56
CA ARG A 118 18.82 9.21 3.81
C ARG A 118 18.21 7.83 4.08
N PRO A 119 18.61 6.78 3.32
CA PRO A 119 18.07 5.44 3.51
C PRO A 119 18.49 4.85 4.85
N GLN A 120 17.61 4.05 5.45
CA GLN A 120 17.88 3.27 6.65
C GLN A 120 18.54 1.93 6.28
N ALA A 121 19.04 1.19 7.27
CA ALA A 121 19.61 -0.14 7.03
C ALA A 121 18.59 -1.12 6.43
N SER A 122 17.32 -1.04 6.84
CA SER A 122 16.24 -1.87 6.28
C SER A 122 15.95 -1.56 4.81
N ASP A 123 16.26 -0.35 4.34
CA ASP A 123 16.11 0.06 2.94
C ASP A 123 17.22 -0.51 2.04
N ARG A 124 18.17 -1.24 2.61
CA ARG A 124 19.29 -1.86 1.90
C ARG A 124 19.43 -3.35 2.24
N GLU A 125 18.41 -3.91 2.87
CA GLU A 125 18.38 -5.33 3.23
C GLU A 125 18.36 -6.18 1.96
N VAL A 126 19.12 -7.28 1.96
CA VAL A 126 19.04 -8.30 0.92
C VAL A 126 17.99 -9.32 1.33
N ASP A 127 16.86 -9.31 0.64
CA ASP A 127 15.78 -10.27 0.84
C ASP A 127 15.72 -11.24 -0.34
N ALA A 128 16.24 -12.45 -0.14
CA ALA A 128 16.29 -13.49 -1.18
C ALA A 128 14.90 -13.90 -1.68
N SER A 129 13.84 -13.73 -0.86
CA SER A 129 12.47 -14.04 -1.28
C SER A 129 11.93 -13.02 -2.28
N PHE A 130 12.37 -11.76 -2.19
CA PHE A 130 12.11 -10.74 -3.21
C PHE A 130 13.02 -10.92 -4.41
N GLY A 131 14.31 -11.20 -4.20
CA GLY A 131 15.29 -11.28 -5.29
C GLY A 131 15.40 -9.97 -6.08
N ARG A 132 15.18 -8.84 -5.39
CA ARG A 132 15.14 -7.48 -5.93
C ARG A 132 15.78 -6.51 -4.94
N GLU A 133 16.27 -5.38 -5.45
CA GLU A 133 16.68 -4.26 -4.59
C GLU A 133 15.45 -3.75 -3.82
N ILE A 134 15.66 -3.44 -2.54
CA ILE A 134 14.67 -2.78 -1.69
C ILE A 134 14.99 -1.29 -1.71
N TYR A 135 13.95 -0.48 -1.84
CA TYR A 135 14.02 0.97 -1.86
C TYR A 135 13.53 1.58 -0.57
N LEU A 136 12.54 0.93 0.05
CA LEU A 136 12.07 1.24 1.38
C LEU A 136 11.54 -0.03 2.05
N ARG A 137 11.90 -0.25 3.32
CA ARG A 137 11.23 -1.22 4.19
C ARG A 137 10.97 -0.64 5.58
N ARG A 138 9.71 -0.67 6.02
CA ARG A 138 9.29 -0.23 7.35
C ARG A 138 8.40 -1.27 8.02
N MET A 139 8.40 -1.22 9.35
CA MET A 139 7.59 -2.07 10.22
C MET A 139 6.76 -1.18 11.15
N ALA A 140 5.52 -1.57 11.43
CA ALA A 140 4.65 -0.95 12.42
C ALA A 140 3.86 -2.06 13.14
N GLY A 141 4.33 -2.45 14.32
CA GLY A 141 3.82 -3.65 14.97
C GLY A 141 3.96 -4.87 14.05
N PRO A 142 2.88 -5.63 13.77
CA PRO A 142 2.92 -6.78 12.88
C PRO A 142 2.80 -6.42 11.39
N ALA A 143 2.62 -5.14 11.04
CA ALA A 143 2.54 -4.69 9.65
C ALA A 143 3.93 -4.37 9.08
N ARG A 144 4.11 -4.68 7.80
CA ARG A 144 5.31 -4.37 7.00
C ARG A 144 4.91 -3.67 5.71
N VAL A 145 5.70 -2.70 5.27
CA VAL A 145 5.67 -2.20 3.89
C VAL A 145 7.03 -2.37 3.22
N THR A 146 7.04 -2.82 1.97
CA THR A 146 8.25 -2.93 1.13
C THR A 146 8.02 -2.27 -0.23
N ILE A 147 8.86 -1.31 -0.58
CA ILE A 147 8.99 -0.81 -1.95
C ILE A 147 10.21 -1.47 -2.58
N PHE A 148 10.03 -2.12 -3.72
CA PHE A 148 11.05 -2.96 -4.37
C PHE A 148 11.32 -2.51 -5.81
N GLU A 149 12.45 -2.97 -6.36
CA GLU A 149 12.77 -2.82 -7.78
C GLU A 149 11.77 -3.59 -8.64
N GLY A 150 10.84 -2.87 -9.28
CA GLY A 150 9.74 -3.46 -10.02
C GLY A 150 8.66 -2.45 -10.41
N GLY A 151 7.65 -2.91 -11.14
CA GLY A 151 6.48 -2.15 -11.57
C GLY A 151 5.17 -2.65 -10.96
N HIS A 152 4.16 -2.85 -11.81
CA HIS A 152 2.84 -3.35 -11.40
C HIS A 152 2.81 -4.89 -11.30
N GLU A 153 3.47 -5.45 -10.29
CA GLU A 153 3.51 -6.91 -10.11
C GLU A 153 3.52 -7.35 -8.65
N ARG A 154 3.26 -8.65 -8.47
CA ARG A 154 3.47 -9.39 -7.23
C ARG A 154 4.68 -10.29 -7.36
N ILE A 155 5.46 -10.42 -6.29
CA ILE A 155 6.53 -11.44 -6.18
C ILE A 155 6.00 -12.62 -5.36
N ASP A 156 5.68 -13.71 -6.04
CA ASP A 156 5.05 -14.89 -5.43
C ASP A 156 5.93 -15.54 -4.35
N SER A 157 7.25 -15.64 -4.58
CA SER A 157 8.20 -16.18 -3.61
C SER A 157 8.22 -15.39 -2.30
N ALA A 158 8.20 -14.06 -2.38
CA ALA A 158 8.13 -13.18 -1.23
C ALA A 158 6.79 -13.30 -0.49
N THR A 159 5.69 -13.39 -1.26
CA THR A 159 4.34 -13.53 -0.72
C THR A 159 4.20 -14.82 0.08
N LEU A 160 4.57 -15.95 -0.52
CA LEU A 160 4.48 -17.27 0.11
C LEU A 160 5.41 -17.37 1.33
N ALA A 161 6.68 -16.97 1.19
CA ALA A 161 7.65 -17.03 2.29
C ALA A 161 7.24 -16.17 3.50
N TRP A 162 6.48 -15.10 3.29
CA TRP A 162 5.93 -14.29 4.39
C TRP A 162 4.66 -14.90 4.97
N LEU A 163 3.72 -15.36 4.15
CA LEU A 163 2.46 -15.96 4.63
C LEU A 163 2.68 -17.25 5.43
N GLU A 164 3.65 -18.08 5.04
CA GLU A 164 4.02 -19.31 5.74
C GLU A 164 4.42 -19.09 7.21
N ARG A 165 4.87 -17.87 7.55
CA ARG A 165 5.23 -17.50 8.93
C ARG A 165 4.03 -17.14 9.80
N HIS A 166 2.86 -16.95 9.20
CA HIS A 166 1.67 -16.43 9.87
C HIS A 166 0.52 -17.44 9.85
N VAL A 167 0.75 -18.58 10.50
CA VAL A 167 -0.25 -19.63 10.66
C VAL A 167 -1.04 -19.40 11.95
N LYS A 168 -2.37 -19.40 11.86
CA LYS A 168 -3.21 -19.52 13.06
C LYS A 168 -2.93 -20.87 13.69
N LYS A 169 -2.38 -20.87 14.91
CA LYS A 169 -2.33 -22.09 15.72
C LYS A 169 -3.77 -22.56 15.95
N VAL A 170 -4.13 -23.70 15.39
CA VAL A 170 -5.39 -24.37 15.71
C VAL A 170 -5.16 -25.10 17.05
N GLY A 171 -5.68 -24.53 18.14
CA GLY A 171 -5.84 -25.19 19.44
C GLY A 171 -4.58 -25.73 20.13
N GLN A 172 -4.17 -25.06 21.21
CA GLN A 172 -3.92 -25.76 22.47
C GLN A 172 -5.04 -25.37 23.43
#